data_AF-A0A453Q0B0-F1
#
_entry.id   AF-A0A453Q0B0-F1
#
_cell.length_a   1.000
_cell.length_b   1.000
_cell.length_c   1.000
_cell.angle_alpha   90.00
_cell.angle_beta   90.00
_cell.angle_gamma   90.00
#
_symmetry.space_group_name_H-M   'P 1'
#
loop_
_entity.id
_entity.type
_entity.pdbx_description
1 polymer ?
#
loop_
_entity_poly.entity_id
_entity_poly.type
_entity_poly.pdbx_seq_one_letter_code
_entity_poly.pdbx_strand_id
1 'polypeptide(L)'
;CEELVSRWTQSLGSDGWCEVDVCPAFQTLTGDVISRTAFGSSYLEGRRIFELQSVQADRIVAEVKKIFIPGYMSLPTKKNRLMHQTNNEIESILRGLIEKRMQAMQQGESTKDDLLGLMLESNMRETDDKGQPILGMTIEEVIEECKLFYFAGSETTSVLLTWTMIVLAMHPEWQDRAREEVLGLFAKNKPEYDGFSKLKTV
;
A
#
# COMPACT_ATOMS: atom_id res chain seq x y z
N CYS A 1 5.30 9.24 7.66
CA CYS A 1 5.09 9.16 9.13
C CYS A 1 5.00 10.52 9.82
N GLU A 2 5.70 11.57 9.37
CA GLU A 2 5.64 12.91 10.00
C GLU A 2 4.21 13.45 10.12
N GLU A 3 3.40 13.30 9.07
CA GLU A 3 1.98 13.67 9.09
C GLU A 3 1.18 12.91 10.16
N LEU A 4 1.44 11.60 10.32
CA LEU A 4 0.79 10.78 11.34
C LEU A 4 1.14 11.27 12.75
N VAL A 5 2.43 11.49 13.02
CA VAL A 5 2.91 11.99 14.31
C VAL A 5 2.36 13.38 14.59
N SER A 6 2.31 14.26 13.57
CA SER A 6 1.70 15.58 13.70
C SER A 6 0.21 15.48 14.05
N ARG A 7 -0.55 14.60 13.40
CA ARG A 7 -1.97 14.37 13.71
C ARG A 7 -2.16 13.92 15.15
N TRP A 8 -1.39 12.93 15.61
CA TRP A 8 -1.46 12.47 17.00
C TRP A 8 -1.08 13.57 18.00
N THR A 9 -0.07 14.37 17.69
CA THR A 9 0.35 15.52 18.53
C THR A 9 -0.77 16.56 18.63
N GLN A 10 -1.49 16.82 17.53
CA GLN A 10 -2.63 17.74 17.50
C GLN A 10 -3.87 17.19 18.22
N SER A 11 -3.98 15.88 18.40
CA SER A 11 -5.07 15.24 19.14
C SER A 11 -4.90 15.28 20.67
N LEU A 12 -3.76 15.78 21.17
CA LEU A 12 -3.53 15.91 22.62
C LEU A 12 -4.51 16.93 23.22
N GLY A 13 -5.25 16.50 24.25
CA GLY A 13 -6.14 17.38 25.01
C GLY A 13 -5.38 18.34 25.92
N SER A 14 -6.13 19.18 26.66
CA SER A 14 -5.57 20.08 27.69
C SER A 14 -4.71 19.36 28.73
N ASP A 15 -5.01 18.08 28.96
CA ASP A 15 -4.42 17.26 30.01
C ASP A 15 -3.12 16.57 29.54
N GLY A 16 -2.68 16.80 28.30
CA GLY A 16 -1.42 16.31 27.76
C GLY A 16 -1.42 14.84 27.34
N TRP A 17 -2.57 14.17 27.35
CA TRP A 17 -2.73 12.80 26.86
C TRP A 17 -3.98 12.66 25.97
N CYS A 18 -4.01 11.63 25.14
CA CYS A 18 -5.18 11.20 24.38
C CYS A 18 -5.14 9.68 24.15
N GLU A 19 -6.31 9.07 24.02
CA GLU A 19 -6.42 7.68 23.58
C GLU A 19 -6.52 7.64 22.04
N VAL A 20 -5.77 6.74 21.41
CA VAL A 20 -5.68 6.64 19.96
C VAL A 20 -5.87 5.19 19.53
N ASP A 21 -6.84 4.96 18.64
CA ASP A 21 -6.90 3.71 17.90
C ASP A 21 -5.83 3.70 16.80
N VAL A 22 -4.80 2.89 17.00
CA VAL A 22 -3.64 2.83 16.10
C VAL A 22 -3.90 2.04 14.82
N CYS A 23 -4.91 1.16 14.80
CA CYS A 23 -5.15 0.29 13.63
C CYS A 23 -5.59 1.08 12.38
N PRO A 24 -6.64 1.94 12.43
CA PRO A 24 -7.02 2.77 11.30
C PRO A 24 -5.93 3.77 10.89
N ALA A 25 -5.14 4.21 11.87
CA ALA A 25 -4.03 5.13 11.66
C ALA A 25 -2.91 4.48 10.84
N PHE A 26 -2.54 3.23 11.16
CA PHE A 26 -1.55 2.48 10.39
C PHE A 26 -2.07 2.01 9.04
N GLN A 27 -3.35 1.63 8.93
CA GLN A 27 -3.96 1.35 7.62
C GLN A 27 -3.86 2.56 6.69
N THR A 28 -4.17 3.77 7.19
CA THR A 28 -4.02 5.01 6.40
C THR A 28 -2.56 5.23 6.00
N LEU A 29 -1.63 5.07 6.96
CA LEU A 29 -0.20 5.28 6.71
C LEU A 29 0.34 4.32 5.64
N THR A 30 0.04 3.02 5.76
CA THR A 30 0.56 2.02 4.82
C THR A 30 -0.12 2.14 3.46
N GLY A 31 -1.40 2.48 3.41
CA GLY A 31 -2.12 2.86 2.20
C GLY A 31 -1.45 4.04 1.47
N ASP A 32 -1.12 5.12 2.19
CA ASP A 32 -0.43 6.28 1.59
C ASP A 32 0.98 5.92 1.09
N VAL A 33 1.74 5.11 1.85
CA VAL A 33 3.09 4.67 1.46
C VAL A 33 3.02 3.81 0.20
N ILE A 34 2.18 2.76 0.19
CA ILE A 34 2.10 1.86 -0.97
C ILE A 34 1.54 2.60 -2.20
N SER A 35 0.61 3.54 -2.03
CA SER A 35 0.09 4.34 -3.15
C SER A 35 1.17 5.21 -3.79
N ARG A 36 2.04 5.82 -2.98
CA ARG A 36 3.18 6.61 -3.50
C ARG A 36 4.22 5.70 -4.17
N THR A 37 4.51 4.54 -3.60
CA THR A 37 5.44 3.58 -4.20
C THR A 37 4.92 2.98 -5.50
N ALA A 38 3.60 2.71 -5.59
CA ALA A 38 3.00 2.08 -6.75
C ALA A 38 2.66 3.06 -7.88
N PHE A 39 2.20 4.28 -7.55
CA PHE A 39 1.63 5.23 -8.50
C PHE A 39 2.28 6.63 -8.47
N GLY A 40 3.28 6.86 -7.61
CA GLY A 40 4.06 8.10 -7.58
C GLY A 40 3.18 9.33 -7.39
N SER A 41 3.19 10.24 -8.37
CA SER A 41 2.40 11.48 -8.36
C SER A 41 0.88 11.26 -8.36
N SER A 42 0.41 10.07 -8.77
CA SER A 42 -1.02 9.71 -8.82
C SER A 42 -1.47 8.92 -7.58
N TYR A 43 -0.80 9.14 -6.44
CA TYR A 43 -1.07 8.41 -5.20
C TYR A 43 -2.47 8.68 -4.62
N LEU A 44 -3.12 9.81 -4.97
CA LEU A 44 -4.47 10.13 -4.50
C LEU A 44 -5.50 9.19 -5.14
N GLU A 45 -5.38 8.94 -6.44
CA GLU A 45 -6.14 7.91 -7.14
C GLU A 45 -5.80 6.52 -6.61
N GLY A 46 -4.52 6.26 -6.32
CA GLY A 46 -4.05 5.06 -5.63
C GLY A 46 -4.70 4.82 -4.27
N ARG A 47 -4.92 5.88 -3.49
CA ARG A 47 -5.61 5.81 -2.19
C ARG A 47 -7.07 5.41 -2.34
N ARG A 48 -7.76 5.82 -3.41
CA ARG A 48 -9.12 5.35 -3.68
C ARG A 48 -9.14 3.84 -3.95
N ILE A 49 -8.15 3.33 -4.68
CA ILE A 49 -8.00 1.88 -4.93
C ILE A 49 -7.85 1.13 -3.59
N PHE A 50 -7.08 1.66 -2.64
CA PHE A 50 -6.94 1.08 -1.29
C PHE A 50 -8.26 0.90 -0.58
N GLU A 51 -9.04 1.98 -0.48
CA GLU A 51 -10.27 2.02 0.29
C GLU A 51 -11.27 1.01 -0.28
N LEU A 52 -11.27 0.84 -1.60
CA LEU A 52 -12.08 -0.16 -2.27
C LEU A 52 -11.55 -1.58 -2.03
N GLN A 53 -10.24 -1.80 -2.05
CA GLN A 53 -9.62 -3.10 -1.80
C GLN A 53 -9.73 -3.57 -0.35
N SER A 54 -9.60 -2.68 0.64
CA SER A 54 -9.79 -3.06 2.06
C SER A 54 -11.21 -3.52 2.33
N VAL A 55 -12.21 -2.85 1.74
CA VAL A 55 -13.61 -3.28 1.80
C VAL A 55 -13.82 -4.65 1.12
N GLN A 56 -13.07 -4.96 0.05
CA GLN A 56 -13.08 -6.30 -0.56
C GLN A 56 -12.40 -7.35 0.33
N ALA A 57 -11.25 -7.01 0.94
CA ALA A 57 -10.46 -7.89 1.79
C ALA A 57 -11.31 -8.50 2.91
N ASP A 58 -11.98 -7.65 3.68
CA ASP A 58 -12.87 -8.06 4.78
C ASP A 58 -13.95 -9.02 4.32
N ARG A 59 -14.51 -8.74 3.14
CA ARG A 59 -15.57 -9.55 2.54
C ARG A 59 -15.06 -10.89 2.05
N ILE A 60 -13.87 -10.93 1.44
CA ILE A 60 -13.23 -12.16 0.97
C ILE A 60 -12.87 -13.03 2.17
N VAL A 61 -12.22 -12.48 3.20
CA VAL A 61 -11.88 -13.21 4.43
C VAL A 61 -13.14 -13.79 5.09
N ALA A 62 -14.24 -13.03 5.12
CA ALA A 62 -15.51 -13.52 5.65
C ALA A 62 -16.14 -14.66 4.82
N GLU A 63 -15.85 -14.78 3.52
CA GLU A 63 -16.30 -15.91 2.69
C GLU A 63 -15.33 -17.08 2.72
N VAL A 64 -14.01 -16.85 2.78
CA VAL A 64 -12.99 -17.91 2.90
C VAL A 64 -13.19 -18.74 4.17
N LYS A 65 -13.72 -18.13 5.24
CA LYS A 65 -14.07 -18.83 6.48
C LYS A 65 -15.36 -19.67 6.37
N LYS A 66 -16.10 -19.60 5.27
CA LYS A 66 -17.32 -20.38 5.04
C LYS A 66 -17.03 -21.59 4.15
N ILE A 67 -17.98 -22.53 4.11
CA ILE A 67 -17.93 -23.67 3.20
C ILE A 67 -17.83 -23.17 1.76
N PHE A 68 -16.76 -23.54 1.07
CA PHE A 68 -16.55 -23.20 -0.33
C PHE A 68 -17.60 -23.90 -1.20
N ILE A 69 -18.51 -23.12 -1.80
CA ILE A 69 -19.48 -23.60 -2.79
C ILE A 69 -19.01 -23.11 -4.17
N PRO A 70 -18.59 -24.01 -5.08
CA PRO A 70 -18.22 -23.63 -6.43
C PRO A 70 -19.30 -22.80 -7.13
N GLY A 71 -18.92 -21.70 -7.78
CA GLY A 71 -19.85 -20.82 -8.50
C GLY A 71 -20.69 -19.88 -7.63
N TYR A 72 -20.59 -19.94 -6.29
CA TYR A 72 -21.32 -19.04 -5.40
C TYR A 72 -21.04 -17.56 -5.69
N MET A 73 -19.80 -17.24 -6.06
CA MET A 73 -19.33 -15.89 -6.38
C MET A 73 -19.99 -15.32 -7.65
N SER A 74 -20.44 -16.18 -8.56
CA SER A 74 -21.11 -15.79 -9.80
C SER A 74 -22.63 -15.56 -9.61
N LEU A 75 -23.18 -15.92 -8.45
CA LEU A 75 -24.60 -15.70 -8.17
C LEU A 75 -24.89 -14.21 -7.99
N PRO A 76 -26.04 -13.70 -8.46
CA PRO A 76 -26.37 -12.27 -8.43
C PRO A 76 -26.84 -11.79 -7.03
N THR A 77 -26.20 -12.25 -5.96
CA THR A 77 -26.47 -11.81 -4.58
C THR A 77 -26.09 -10.35 -4.38
N LYS A 78 -26.67 -9.67 -3.38
CA LYS A 78 -26.29 -8.28 -3.04
C LYS A 78 -24.79 -8.13 -2.77
N LYS A 79 -24.18 -9.13 -2.11
CA LYS A 79 -22.75 -9.16 -1.79
C LYS A 79 -21.90 -9.27 -3.05
N ASN A 80 -22.19 -10.23 -3.92
CA ASN A 80 -21.43 -10.45 -5.15
C ASN A 80 -21.56 -9.27 -6.12
N ARG A 81 -22.77 -8.69 -6.25
CA ARG A 81 -22.99 -7.48 -7.05
C ARG A 81 -22.12 -6.31 -6.57
N LEU A 82 -22.04 -6.11 -5.25
CA LEU A 82 -21.19 -5.05 -4.68
C LEU A 82 -19.71 -5.33 -4.93
N MET A 83 -19.25 -6.58 -4.81
CA MET A 83 -17.88 -6.96 -5.14
C MET A 83 -17.55 -6.72 -6.62
N HIS A 84 -18.45 -7.08 -7.53
CA HIS A 84 -18.28 -6.77 -8.96
C HIS A 84 -18.25 -5.26 -9.23
N GLN A 85 -19.15 -4.48 -8.63
CA GLN A 85 -19.16 -3.01 -8.77
C GLN A 85 -17.84 -2.40 -8.27
N THR A 86 -17.37 -2.85 -7.11
CA THR A 86 -16.11 -2.39 -6.51
C THR A 86 -14.91 -2.76 -7.38
N ASN A 87 -14.88 -3.99 -7.93
CA ASN A 87 -13.81 -4.42 -8.84
C ASN A 87 -13.81 -3.61 -10.14
N ASN A 88 -14.99 -3.33 -10.71
CA ASN A 88 -15.11 -2.51 -11.91
C ASN A 88 -14.64 -1.06 -11.66
N GLU A 89 -14.91 -0.50 -10.48
CA GLU A 89 -14.41 0.84 -10.10
C GLU A 89 -12.87 0.84 -9.99
N ILE A 90 -12.29 -0.16 -9.31
CA ILE A 90 -10.84 -0.33 -9.21
C ILE A 90 -10.20 -0.45 -10.60
N GLU A 91 -10.75 -1.30 -11.47
CA GLU A 91 -10.24 -1.48 -12.84
C GLU A 91 -10.34 -0.21 -13.67
N SER A 92 -11.44 0.54 -13.54
CA SER A 92 -11.61 1.82 -14.23
C SER A 92 -10.53 2.83 -13.82
N ILE A 93 -10.26 2.96 -12.51
CA ILE A 93 -9.22 3.86 -12.00
C ILE A 93 -7.85 3.43 -12.50
N LEU A 94 -7.52 2.13 -12.40
CA LEU A 94 -6.23 1.59 -12.86
C LEU A 94 -6.02 1.78 -14.36
N ARG A 95 -7.05 1.52 -15.19
CA ARG A 95 -6.98 1.78 -16.64
C ARG A 95 -6.71 3.25 -16.93
N GLY A 96 -7.42 4.16 -16.28
CA GLY A 96 -7.18 5.60 -16.42
C GLY A 96 -5.76 6.02 -16.04
N LEU A 97 -5.20 5.43 -14.97
CA LEU A 97 -3.82 5.68 -14.55
C LEU A 97 -2.80 5.15 -15.57
N ILE A 98 -3.01 3.94 -16.08
CA ILE A 98 -2.15 3.33 -17.10
C ILE A 98 -2.17 4.15 -18.38
N GLU A 99 -3.35 4.53 -18.88
CA GLU A 99 -3.51 5.33 -20.10
C GLU A 99 -2.80 6.69 -19.97
N LYS A 100 -3.04 7.39 -18.85
CA LYS A 100 -2.36 8.66 -18.54
C LYS A 100 -0.84 8.50 -18.53
N ARG A 101 -0.34 7.41 -17.95
CA ARG A 101 1.11 7.14 -17.90
C ARG A 101 1.69 6.82 -19.27
N MET A 102 1.02 5.97 -20.06
CA MET A 102 1.46 5.64 -21.41
C MET A 102 1.53 6.88 -22.30
N GLN A 103 0.57 7.81 -22.18
CA GLN A 103 0.60 9.08 -22.91
C GLN A 103 1.78 9.97 -22.50
N ALA A 104 2.06 10.09 -21.21
CA ALA A 104 3.23 10.83 -20.70
C ALA A 104 4.55 10.25 -21.23
N MET A 105 4.66 8.92 -21.26
CA MET A 105 5.84 8.22 -21.81
C MET A 105 6.04 8.51 -23.31
N GLN A 106 4.96 8.53 -24.10
CA GLN A 106 5.03 8.90 -25.52
C GLN A 106 5.48 10.35 -25.74
N GLN A 107 5.22 11.23 -24.77
CA GLN A 107 5.67 12.63 -24.79
C GLN A 107 7.12 12.81 -24.28
N GLY A 108 7.79 11.71 -23.91
CA GLY A 108 9.18 11.72 -23.46
C GLY A 108 9.36 12.03 -21.96
N GLU A 109 8.30 12.00 -21.17
CA GLU A 109 8.41 12.17 -19.72
C GLU A 109 9.06 10.93 -19.07
N SER A 110 9.94 11.17 -18.09
CA SER A 110 10.48 10.08 -17.26
C SER A 110 9.41 9.62 -16.28
N THR A 111 9.00 8.36 -16.37
CA THR A 111 7.95 7.78 -15.52
C THR A 111 8.47 6.71 -14.55
N LYS A 112 9.78 6.59 -14.35
CA LYS A 112 10.42 5.43 -13.67
C LYS A 112 10.43 5.48 -12.16
N ASP A 113 9.74 6.45 -11.58
CA ASP A 113 9.86 6.75 -10.15
C ASP A 113 8.90 5.89 -9.30
N ASP A 114 8.07 5.07 -9.94
CA ASP A 114 7.10 4.19 -9.30
C ASP A 114 6.94 2.83 -10.02
N LEU A 115 6.36 1.86 -9.31
CA LEU A 115 6.19 0.48 -9.79
C LEU A 115 5.43 0.42 -11.13
N LEU A 116 4.34 1.18 -11.26
CA LEU A 116 3.56 1.19 -12.50
C LEU A 116 4.42 1.64 -13.69
N GLY A 117 5.17 2.72 -13.51
CA GLY A 117 6.08 3.21 -14.53
C GLY A 117 7.19 2.23 -14.90
N LEU A 118 7.77 1.52 -13.92
CA LEU A 118 8.76 0.46 -14.16
C LEU A 118 8.17 -0.70 -14.95
N MET A 119 6.95 -1.16 -14.63
CA MET A 119 6.27 -2.23 -15.36
C MET A 119 5.96 -1.83 -16.81
N LEU A 120 5.43 -0.62 -17.03
CA LEU A 120 5.12 -0.12 -18.37
C LEU A 120 6.38 0.07 -19.22
N GLU A 121 7.46 0.57 -18.63
CA GLU A 121 8.73 0.71 -19.34
C GLU A 121 9.34 -0.65 -19.71
N SER A 122 9.30 -1.63 -18.80
CA SER A 122 9.77 -2.99 -19.09
C SER A 122 9.02 -3.58 -20.29
N ASN A 123 7.70 -3.42 -20.33
CA ASN A 123 6.87 -3.88 -21.45
C ASN A 123 7.17 -3.20 -22.79
N MET A 124 7.71 -1.98 -22.79
CA MET A 124 8.07 -1.24 -24.02
C MET A 124 9.45 -1.59 -24.56
N ARG A 125 10.33 -2.14 -23.73
CA ARG A 125 11.77 -2.33 -24.06
C ARG A 125 12.11 -3.67 -24.67
N GLU A 126 11.23 -4.64 -24.55
CA GLU A 126 11.52 -5.98 -25.06
C GLU A 126 11.11 -6.07 -26.52
N THR A 127 12.09 -6.11 -27.42
CA THR A 127 11.91 -6.51 -28.82
C THR A 127 12.78 -7.74 -29.09
N ASP A 128 12.24 -8.73 -29.79
CA ASP A 128 12.94 -9.95 -30.17
C ASP A 128 14.09 -9.65 -31.14
N ASP A 129 14.88 -10.67 -31.48
CA ASP A 129 15.99 -10.56 -32.44
C ASP A 129 15.55 -10.07 -33.83
N LYS A 130 14.24 -9.98 -34.10
CA LYS A 130 13.63 -9.51 -35.36
C LYS A 130 13.01 -8.11 -35.22
N GLY A 131 13.17 -7.45 -34.07
CA GLY A 131 12.59 -6.14 -33.79
C GLY A 131 11.08 -6.15 -33.56
N GLN A 132 10.47 -7.33 -33.33
CA GLN A 132 9.08 -7.44 -32.90
C GLN A 132 9.00 -7.29 -31.39
N PRO A 133 7.98 -6.63 -30.81
CA PRO A 133 7.82 -6.59 -29.36
C PRO A 133 7.78 -8.02 -28.79
N ILE A 134 8.71 -8.37 -27.90
CA ILE A 134 8.57 -9.57 -27.06
C ILE A 134 7.33 -9.32 -26.22
N LEU A 135 6.47 -10.33 -26.10
CA LEU A 135 5.18 -10.19 -25.43
C LEU A 135 5.41 -9.96 -23.93
N GLY A 136 5.52 -8.69 -23.53
CA GLY A 136 5.44 -8.26 -22.14
C GLY A 136 4.05 -8.49 -21.56
N MET A 137 3.83 -8.05 -20.31
CA MET A 137 2.51 -8.15 -19.68
C MET A 137 1.46 -7.39 -20.49
N THR A 138 0.30 -8.01 -20.66
CA THR A 138 -0.92 -7.33 -21.13
C THR A 138 -1.34 -6.23 -20.15
N ILE A 139 -2.15 -5.28 -20.60
CA ILE A 139 -2.69 -4.23 -19.72
C ILE A 139 -3.50 -4.84 -18.57
N GLU A 140 -4.23 -5.91 -18.85
CA GLU A 140 -4.98 -6.70 -17.89
C GLU A 140 -4.05 -7.31 -16.83
N GLU A 141 -2.93 -7.91 -17.22
CA GLU A 141 -1.93 -8.43 -16.28
C GLU A 141 -1.29 -7.31 -15.44
N VAL A 142 -0.97 -6.16 -16.03
CA VAL A 142 -0.46 -4.99 -15.28
C VAL A 142 -1.47 -4.52 -14.22
N ILE A 143 -2.77 -4.53 -14.55
CA ILE A 143 -3.84 -4.19 -13.61
C ILE A 143 -3.88 -5.19 -12.46
N GLU A 144 -3.83 -6.49 -12.74
CA GLU A 144 -3.85 -7.52 -11.71
C GLU A 144 -2.60 -7.48 -10.82
N GLU A 145 -1.42 -7.23 -11.38
CA GLU A 145 -0.18 -7.05 -10.59
C GLU A 145 -0.26 -5.79 -9.71
N CYS A 146 -0.81 -4.69 -10.21
CA CYS A 146 -1.05 -3.50 -9.39
C CYS A 146 -2.00 -3.82 -8.22
N LYS A 147 -3.11 -4.53 -8.48
CA LYS A 147 -4.06 -4.93 -7.43
C LYS A 147 -3.38 -5.82 -6.38
N LEU A 148 -2.57 -6.78 -6.81
CA LEU A 148 -1.90 -7.73 -5.93
C LEU A 148 -0.84 -7.06 -5.06
N PHE A 149 0.05 -6.28 -5.68
CA PHE A 149 1.11 -5.56 -4.97
C PHE A 149 0.53 -4.62 -3.90
N TYR A 150 -0.55 -3.92 -4.26
CA TYR A 150 -1.24 -3.00 -3.37
C TYR A 150 -1.83 -3.72 -2.15
N PHE A 151 -2.59 -4.79 -2.40
CA PHE A 151 -3.23 -5.60 -1.37
C PHE A 151 -2.21 -6.23 -0.41
N ALA A 152 -1.18 -6.87 -0.97
CA ALA A 152 -0.18 -7.57 -0.19
C ALA A 152 0.65 -6.63 0.69
N GLY A 153 1.00 -5.45 0.19
CA GLY A 153 1.89 -4.51 0.89
C GLY A 153 1.22 -3.71 2.01
N SER A 154 -0.01 -3.23 1.80
CA SER A 154 -0.65 -2.30 2.76
C SER A 154 -1.18 -3.01 4.01
N GLU A 155 -1.96 -4.08 3.82
CA GLU A 155 -2.71 -4.73 4.90
C GLU A 155 -1.75 -5.43 5.88
N THR A 156 -0.84 -6.25 5.35
CA THR A 156 0.13 -7.01 6.16
C THR A 156 1.02 -6.09 7.00
N THR A 157 1.50 -4.98 6.42
CA THR A 157 2.31 -3.99 7.12
C THR A 157 1.51 -3.23 8.18
N SER A 158 0.23 -2.91 7.92
CA SER A 158 -0.62 -2.22 8.91
C SER A 158 -0.86 -3.08 10.15
N VAL A 159 -1.11 -4.37 9.93
CA VAL A 159 -1.30 -5.37 10.99
C VAL A 159 -0.01 -5.56 11.77
N LEU A 160 1.13 -5.67 11.08
CA LEU A 160 2.45 -5.74 11.71
C LEU A 160 2.68 -4.55 12.63
N LEU A 161 2.52 -3.32 12.14
CA LEU A 161 2.73 -2.09 12.92
C LEU A 161 1.78 -2.01 14.13
N THR A 162 0.52 -2.42 13.94
CA THR A 162 -0.48 -2.48 15.01
C THR A 162 -0.04 -3.43 16.13
N TRP A 163 0.36 -4.65 15.78
CA TRP A 163 0.85 -5.62 16.76
C TRP A 163 2.18 -5.20 17.39
N THR A 164 3.09 -4.59 16.62
CA THR A 164 4.32 -4.01 17.17
C THR A 164 4.02 -2.99 18.25
N MET A 165 3.07 -2.07 18.03
CA MET A 165 2.66 -1.09 19.05
C MET A 165 2.07 -1.76 20.30
N ILE A 166 1.21 -2.77 20.11
CA ILE A 166 0.60 -3.51 21.23
C ILE A 166 1.69 -4.22 22.05
N VAL A 167 2.60 -4.94 21.40
CA VAL A 167 3.67 -5.68 22.07
C VAL A 167 4.63 -4.72 22.77
N LEU A 168 5.00 -3.59 22.17
CA LEU A 168 5.84 -2.58 22.83
C LEU A 168 5.16 -1.97 24.05
N ALA A 169 3.85 -1.70 24.00
CA ALA A 169 3.09 -1.19 25.14
C ALA A 169 2.99 -2.23 26.27
N MET A 170 2.92 -3.52 25.94
CA MET A 170 2.93 -4.62 26.92
C MET A 170 4.32 -4.90 27.50
N HIS A 171 5.38 -4.47 26.81
CA HIS A 171 6.79 -4.71 27.17
C HIS A 171 7.60 -3.39 27.17
N PRO A 172 7.35 -2.48 28.12
CA PRO A 172 8.00 -1.16 28.15
C PRO A 172 9.54 -1.23 28.18
N GLU A 173 10.12 -2.27 28.77
CA GLU A 173 11.57 -2.49 28.80
C GLU A 173 12.17 -2.62 27.39
N TRP A 174 11.42 -3.18 26.44
CA TRP A 174 11.85 -3.27 25.04
C TRP A 174 11.61 -1.96 24.30
N GLN A 175 10.53 -1.24 24.63
CA GLN A 175 10.26 0.09 24.08
C GLN A 175 11.35 1.09 24.47
N ASP A 176 11.77 1.09 25.73
CA ASP A 176 12.81 1.98 26.24
C ASP A 176 14.16 1.65 25.62
N ARG A 177 14.53 0.37 25.54
CA ARG A 177 15.78 -0.07 24.87
C ARG A 177 15.83 0.33 23.40
N ALA A 178 14.75 0.12 22.65
CA ALA A 178 14.66 0.54 21.26
C ALA A 178 14.80 2.07 21.12
N ARG A 179 14.14 2.83 22.00
CA ARG A 179 14.22 4.29 22.03
C ARG A 179 15.64 4.79 22.35
N GLU A 180 16.30 4.19 23.33
CA GLU A 180 17.68 4.53 23.70
C GLU A 180 18.65 4.26 22.54
N GLU A 181 18.51 3.13 21.84
CA GLU A 181 19.34 2.80 20.68
C GLU A 181 19.17 3.84 19.56
N VAL A 182 17.93 4.19 19.22
CA VAL A 182 17.62 5.20 18.19
C VAL A 182 18.17 6.58 18.59
N LEU A 183 17.95 7.02 19.83
CA LEU A 183 18.48 8.30 20.33
C LEU A 183 20.01 8.31 20.42
N GLY A 184 20.63 7.17 20.73
CA GLY A 184 22.08 7.04 20.79
C GLY A 184 22.74 7.17 19.41
N LEU A 185 22.13 6.60 18.37
CA LEU A 185 22.67 6.61 17.01
C LEU A 185 22.31 7.89 16.23
N PHE A 186 21.09 8.40 16.41
CA PHE A 186 20.55 9.49 15.59
C PHE A 186 20.35 10.79 16.38
N ALA A 187 20.54 10.80 17.70
CA ALA A 187 20.26 11.95 18.56
C ALA A 187 18.82 12.46 18.35
N LYS A 188 18.66 13.76 18.04
CA LYS A 188 17.37 14.37 17.66
C LYS A 188 17.21 14.52 16.14
N ASN A 189 18.15 13.98 15.36
CA ASN A 189 18.08 14.04 13.92
C ASN A 189 17.13 12.96 13.38
N LYS A 190 16.58 13.21 12.19
CA LYS A 190 15.78 12.22 11.49
C LYS A 190 16.67 11.01 11.16
N PRO A 191 16.22 9.77 11.43
CA PRO A 191 16.97 8.58 11.05
C PRO A 191 17.23 8.54 9.54
N GLU A 192 18.50 8.34 9.17
CA GLU A 192 18.94 8.18 7.78
C GLU A 192 19.20 6.71 7.45
N TYR A 193 19.06 6.35 6.16
CA TYR A 193 19.11 4.98 5.69
C TYR A 193 20.39 4.24 6.11
N ASP A 194 21.54 4.90 6.01
CA ASP A 194 22.85 4.33 6.34
C ASP A 194 22.97 3.92 7.82
N GLY A 195 22.21 4.57 8.70
CA GLY A 195 22.20 4.27 10.13
C GLY A 195 21.36 3.05 10.50
N PHE A 196 20.43 2.60 9.64
CA PHE A 196 19.54 1.48 9.98
C PHE A 196 20.29 0.16 10.17
N SER A 197 21.38 -0.07 9.42
CA SER A 197 22.23 -1.25 9.59
C SER A 197 22.90 -1.36 10.98
N LYS A 198 22.88 -0.28 11.76
CA LYS A 198 23.48 -0.19 13.10
C LYS A 198 22.47 -0.41 14.23
N LEU A 199 21.17 -0.39 13.93
CA LEU A 199 20.12 -0.77 14.88
C LEU A 199 20.17 -2.29 15.06
N LYS A 200 20.33 -2.76 16.30
CA LYS A 200 20.42 -4.18 16.65
C LYS A 200 19.22 -4.66 17.44
N THR A 201 18.54 -3.72 18.08
CA THR A 201 17.37 -3.96 18.94
C THR A 201 16.08 -3.79 18.16
N VAL A 202 16.08 -2.90 17.15
CA VAL A 202 14.98 -2.63 16.21
C VAL A 202 15.07 -3.53 14.99
#